data_AF-A0A6A6SU75-F1
#
_entry.id   AF-A0A6A6SU75-F1
#
_cell.length_a   1.000
_cell.length_b   1.000
_cell.length_c   1.000
_cell.angle_alpha   90.00
_cell.angle_beta   90.00
_cell.angle_gamma   90.00
#
_symmetry.space_group_name_H-M   'P 1'
#
loop_
_entity.id
_entity.type
_entity.pdbx_description
1 polymer ?
#
loop_
_entity_poly.entity_id
_entity_poly.type
_entity_poly.pdbx_seq_one_letter_code
_entity_poly.pdbx_strand_id
1 'polypeptide(L)'
;MPPNAYQAFKDLLLGLSGYLDELSPYDFDPRQALFPQLPLELREIIYSYLLLPRNYHMNHIEVECMLRRPLFRINEHTRIDVGLYLIRTHPLYIDDAASRDNVMIPFLESFPGEHGFACVRSLYFWRFSYQIPKTGSTVNENIRLMQRCTGLRNVDLRWESIHLQELPAPRFPELEVKVRRMMHRSPAFPSVQDVVQRYHLEGLFALDSVQKITLWIVNTDIVYIGGGLGRDAILFVIAGLLGELCTWMEKRFLELGRTVVVKCEFERRFHLALLFRLSRIRRQE
;
A
#
# COMPACT_ATOMS: atom_id res chain seq x y z
N MET A 1 -12.55 7.95 -28.84
CA MET A 1 -11.29 8.61 -29.27
C MET A 1 -10.37 7.54 -29.84
N PRO A 2 -9.74 7.76 -31.01
CA PRO A 2 -8.83 6.78 -31.57
C PRO A 2 -7.58 6.63 -30.67
N PRO A 3 -6.91 5.46 -30.68
CA PRO A 3 -5.77 5.15 -29.83
C PRO A 3 -4.46 5.78 -30.34
N ASN A 4 -4.51 7.07 -30.70
CA ASN A 4 -3.32 7.81 -31.08
C ASN A 4 -2.70 8.37 -29.81
N ALA A 5 -1.72 7.64 -29.27
CA ALA A 5 -0.88 8.13 -28.19
C ALA A 5 -0.17 9.41 -28.68
N TYR A 6 -0.36 10.52 -27.98
CA TYR A 6 0.39 11.75 -28.22
C TYR A 6 1.89 11.44 -28.16
N GLN A 7 2.59 11.62 -29.28
CA GLN A 7 4.03 11.29 -29.39
C GLN A 7 4.90 12.49 -28.99
N ALA A 8 4.38 13.71 -29.08
CA ALA A 8 5.03 14.92 -28.60
C ALA A 8 4.13 15.73 -27.66
N PHE A 9 4.73 16.59 -26.83
CA PHE A 9 4.01 17.46 -25.90
C PHE A 9 3.04 18.40 -26.64
N LYS A 10 3.46 18.85 -27.82
CA LYS A 10 2.66 19.63 -28.74
C LYS A 10 1.33 18.95 -29.10
N ASP A 11 1.34 17.63 -29.28
CA ASP A 11 0.14 16.87 -29.66
C ASP A 11 -0.82 16.77 -28.48
N LEU A 12 -0.29 16.62 -27.25
CA LEU A 12 -1.11 16.64 -26.02
C LEU A 12 -1.80 18.00 -25.87
N LEU A 13 -1.08 19.10 -26.07
CA LEU A 13 -1.65 20.44 -25.98
C LEU A 13 -2.72 20.70 -27.04
N LEU A 14 -2.50 20.26 -28.28
CA LEU A 14 -3.51 20.32 -29.35
C LEU A 14 -4.74 19.46 -29.02
N GLY A 15 -4.56 18.32 -28.36
CA GLY A 15 -5.67 17.51 -27.85
C GLY A 15 -6.43 18.15 -26.68
N LEU A 16 -5.79 19.02 -25.91
CA LEU A 16 -6.37 19.75 -24.78
C LEU A 16 -6.97 21.11 -25.18
N SER A 17 -6.58 21.70 -26.31
CA SER A 17 -7.05 23.03 -26.73
C SER A 17 -8.58 23.06 -26.90
N GLY A 18 -9.16 22.01 -27.49
CA GLY A 18 -10.63 21.89 -27.63
C GLY A 18 -11.38 21.77 -26.29
N TYR A 19 -10.70 21.48 -25.18
CA TYR A 19 -11.28 21.46 -23.83
C TYR A 19 -11.10 22.81 -23.10
N LEU A 20 -10.10 23.61 -23.50
CA LEU A 20 -9.82 24.94 -22.94
C LEU A 20 -10.70 26.01 -23.61
N ASP A 21 -11.04 25.83 -24.89
CA ASP A 21 -11.91 26.74 -25.65
C ASP A 21 -13.34 26.85 -25.08
N GLU A 22 -13.84 25.83 -24.36
CA GLU A 22 -15.15 25.89 -23.68
C GLU A 22 -15.16 26.81 -22.44
N LEU A 23 -14.00 27.11 -21.85
CA LEU A 23 -13.88 27.90 -20.61
C LEU A 23 -13.39 29.33 -20.84
N SER A 24 -12.68 29.60 -21.93
CA SER A 24 -12.30 30.93 -22.39
C SER A 24 -11.71 30.82 -23.81
N PRO A 25 -12.16 31.60 -24.81
CA PRO A 25 -11.53 31.59 -26.12
C PRO A 25 -10.12 32.17 -25.98
N TYR A 26 -9.11 31.30 -26.05
CA TYR A 26 -7.71 31.68 -25.95
C TYR A 26 -6.96 31.06 -27.11
N ASP A 27 -6.44 31.87 -28.04
CA ASP A 27 -5.57 31.42 -29.11
C ASP A 27 -4.24 30.91 -28.53
N PHE A 28 -4.18 29.60 -28.29
CA PHE A 28 -3.00 28.95 -27.77
C PHE A 28 -2.03 28.61 -28.91
N ASP A 29 -0.88 29.29 -29.00
CA ASP A 29 0.22 28.89 -29.89
C ASP A 29 1.04 27.75 -29.25
N PRO A 30 0.94 26.50 -29.76
CA PRO A 30 1.66 25.35 -29.20
C PRO A 30 3.18 25.47 -29.32
N ARG A 31 3.68 26.38 -30.16
CA ARG A 31 5.13 26.62 -30.34
C ARG A 31 5.70 27.52 -29.24
N GLN A 32 4.85 28.25 -28.52
CA GLN A 32 5.23 29.10 -27.39
C GLN A 32 5.11 28.38 -26.04
N ALA A 33 4.55 27.17 -26.04
CA ALA A 33 4.30 26.41 -24.84
C ALA A 33 5.59 25.79 -24.28
N LEU A 34 6.30 26.57 -23.48
CA LEU A 34 7.51 26.18 -22.77
C LEU A 34 7.14 25.45 -21.49
N PHE A 35 6.46 24.31 -21.60
CA PHE A 35 5.99 23.57 -20.43
C PHE A 35 7.07 23.25 -19.39
N PRO A 36 8.31 22.86 -19.76
CA PRO A 36 9.41 22.73 -18.80
C PRO A 36 9.79 24.03 -18.08
N GLN A 37 9.47 25.18 -18.67
CA GLN A 37 9.77 26.52 -18.15
C GLN A 37 8.59 27.12 -17.38
N LEU A 38 7.44 26.44 -17.33
CA LEU A 38 6.37 26.84 -16.42
C LEU A 38 6.86 26.72 -14.97
N PRO A 39 6.48 27.68 -14.10
CA PRO A 39 6.66 27.55 -12.65
C PRO A 39 6.20 26.18 -12.17
N LEU A 40 6.92 25.62 -11.19
CA LEU A 40 6.65 24.28 -10.66
C LEU A 40 5.18 24.13 -10.26
N GLU A 41 4.64 25.14 -9.60
CA GLU A 41 3.27 25.18 -9.09
C GLU A 41 2.25 24.99 -10.22
N LEU A 42 2.45 25.65 -11.38
CA LEU A 42 1.57 25.51 -12.53
C LEU A 42 1.68 24.12 -13.17
N ARG A 43 2.89 23.56 -13.25
CA ARG A 43 3.08 22.19 -13.74
C ARG A 43 2.38 21.17 -12.85
N GLU A 44 2.51 21.30 -11.52
CA GLU A 44 1.86 20.42 -10.55
C GLU A 44 0.33 20.50 -10.62
N ILE A 45 -0.25 21.70 -10.82
CA ILE A 45 -1.68 21.86 -11.07
C ILE A 45 -2.10 21.07 -12.32
N ILE A 46 -1.34 21.20 -13.41
CA ILE A 46 -1.63 20.48 -14.67
C ILE A 46 -1.51 18.97 -14.47
N TYR A 47 -0.49 18.49 -13.76
CA TYR A 47 -0.31 17.08 -13.45
C TYR A 47 -1.46 16.53 -12.61
N SER A 48 -1.86 17.25 -11.56
CA SER A 48 -2.98 16.85 -10.71
C SER A 48 -4.25 16.64 -11.54
N TYR A 49 -4.52 17.55 -12.48
CA TYR A 49 -5.70 17.49 -13.32
C TYR A 49 -5.65 16.38 -14.38
N LEU A 50 -4.49 16.16 -15.00
CA LEU A 50 -4.35 15.19 -16.10
C LEU A 50 -4.20 13.73 -15.62
N LEU A 51 -3.67 13.54 -14.42
CA LEU A 51 -3.28 12.21 -13.93
C LEU A 51 -4.29 11.63 -12.95
N LEU A 52 -5.02 12.46 -12.21
CA LEU A 52 -6.10 12.01 -11.35
C LEU A 52 -7.29 11.56 -12.22
N PRO A 53 -7.71 10.28 -12.15
CA PRO A 53 -8.91 9.86 -12.84
C PRO A 53 -10.11 10.55 -12.19
N ARG A 54 -10.89 11.33 -12.96
CA ARG A 54 -12.10 12.03 -12.46
C ARG A 54 -13.11 11.14 -11.73
N ASN A 55 -13.06 9.81 -11.94
CA ASN A 55 -14.07 8.86 -11.47
C ASN A 55 -13.53 7.65 -10.67
N TYR A 56 -12.25 7.61 -10.28
CA TYR A 56 -11.74 6.48 -9.49
C TYR A 56 -11.58 6.87 -8.02
N HIS A 57 -12.30 6.16 -7.14
CA HIS A 57 -12.11 6.19 -5.69
C HIS A 57 -10.79 5.55 -5.21
N MET A 58 -9.84 5.34 -6.12
CA MET A 58 -8.55 4.73 -5.78
C MET A 58 -7.65 5.82 -5.24
N ASN A 59 -7.53 5.90 -3.92
CA ASN A 59 -6.63 6.82 -3.21
C ASN A 59 -5.14 6.39 -3.32
N HIS A 60 -4.82 5.50 -4.26
CA HIS A 60 -3.50 4.93 -4.47
C HIS A 60 -3.25 4.77 -5.96
N ILE A 61 -1.98 4.68 -6.34
CA ILE A 61 -1.59 4.51 -7.72
C ILE A 61 -0.96 3.12 -7.94
N GLU A 62 -1.52 2.40 -8.92
CA GLU A 62 -0.89 1.25 -9.56
C GLU A 62 0.08 1.73 -10.65
N VAL A 63 1.36 1.37 -10.53
CA VAL A 63 2.41 1.81 -11.47
C VAL A 63 2.13 1.39 -12.90
N GLU A 64 1.58 0.20 -13.13
CA GLU A 64 1.21 -0.27 -14.46
C GLU A 64 0.21 0.67 -15.15
N CYS A 65 -0.76 1.20 -14.38
CA CYS A 65 -1.71 2.18 -14.91
C CYS A 65 -1.04 3.51 -15.24
N MET A 66 -0.02 3.94 -14.48
CA MET A 66 0.74 5.17 -14.78
C MET A 66 1.51 5.06 -16.09
N LEU A 67 2.20 3.95 -16.31
CA LEU A 67 3.04 3.74 -17.50
C LEU A 67 2.24 3.77 -18.82
N ARG A 68 0.92 3.61 -18.72
CA ARG A 68 -0.01 3.73 -19.87
C ARG A 68 -0.46 5.17 -20.14
N ARG A 69 -0.22 6.12 -19.23
CA ARG A 69 -0.64 7.52 -19.39
C ARG A 69 0.20 8.23 -20.46
N PRO A 70 -0.41 9.08 -21.30
CA PRO A 70 0.30 9.79 -22.36
C PRO A 70 1.51 10.59 -21.86
N LEU A 71 1.40 11.23 -20.69
CA LEU A 71 2.46 12.06 -20.11
C LEU A 71 3.80 11.32 -19.91
N PHE A 72 3.78 10.01 -19.67
CA PHE A 72 4.99 9.20 -19.52
C PHE A 72 5.67 8.85 -20.85
N ARG A 73 5.00 9.10 -21.99
CA ARG A 73 5.46 8.72 -23.33
C ARG A 73 5.95 9.88 -24.19
N ILE A 74 5.87 11.10 -23.67
CA ILE A 74 6.16 12.33 -24.43
C ILE A 74 7.66 12.50 -24.66
N ASN A 75 8.43 12.65 -23.59
CA ASN A 75 9.89 12.71 -23.62
C ASN A 75 10.43 12.38 -22.22
N GLU A 76 11.73 12.10 -22.15
CA GLU A 76 12.38 11.68 -20.89
C GLU A 76 12.27 12.73 -19.79
N HIS A 77 12.46 14.01 -20.08
CA HIS A 77 12.39 15.08 -19.10
C HIS A 77 11.00 15.19 -18.46
N THR A 78 9.96 15.20 -19.29
CA THR A 78 8.56 15.24 -18.86
C THR A 78 8.20 13.99 -18.07
N ARG A 79 8.66 12.81 -18.51
CA ARG A 79 8.47 11.54 -17.81
C ARG A 79 9.08 11.58 -16.41
N ILE A 80 10.31 12.08 -16.28
CA ILE A 80 11.01 12.22 -15.00
C ILE A 80 10.23 13.17 -14.08
N ASP A 81 9.90 14.36 -14.57
CA ASP A 81 9.25 15.40 -13.77
C ASP A 81 7.85 14.98 -13.29
N VAL A 82 7.00 14.50 -14.21
CA VAL A 82 5.67 13.96 -13.90
C VAL A 82 5.76 12.75 -12.98
N GLY A 83 6.71 11.84 -13.26
CA GLY A 83 6.86 10.62 -12.49
C GLY A 83 7.26 10.89 -11.03
N LEU A 84 8.23 11.78 -10.81
CA LEU A 84 8.64 12.19 -9.47
C LEU A 84 7.52 12.94 -8.74
N TYR A 85 6.77 13.81 -9.42
CA TYR A 85 5.59 14.45 -8.85
C TYR A 85 4.58 13.42 -8.34
N LEU A 86 4.24 12.41 -9.16
CA LEU A 86 3.27 11.38 -8.80
C LEU A 86 3.73 10.52 -7.63
N ILE A 87 4.98 10.04 -7.67
CA ILE A 87 5.59 9.24 -6.60
C ILE A 87 5.56 10.00 -5.27
N ARG A 88 5.77 11.32 -5.31
CA ARG A 88 5.79 12.18 -4.11
C ARG A 88 4.40 12.39 -3.52
N THR A 89 3.40 12.56 -4.37
CA THR A 89 2.07 13.06 -3.97
C THR A 89 1.08 11.94 -3.68
N HIS A 90 1.35 10.71 -4.12
CA HIS A 90 0.40 9.60 -4.01
C HIS A 90 1.02 8.36 -3.35
N PRO A 91 0.20 7.56 -2.64
CA PRO A 91 0.62 6.24 -2.19
C PRO A 91 0.87 5.31 -3.38
N LEU A 92 2.03 4.66 -3.37
CA LEU A 92 2.36 3.62 -4.33
C LEU A 92 1.85 2.27 -3.84
N TYR A 93 1.01 1.64 -4.66
CA TYR A 93 0.37 0.37 -4.36
C TYR A 93 1.23 -0.81 -4.81
N ILE A 94 1.39 -1.79 -3.91
CA ILE A 94 2.10 -3.04 -4.13
C ILE A 94 1.15 -4.17 -3.76
N ASP A 95 0.71 -4.95 -4.75
CA ASP A 95 -0.19 -6.09 -4.52
C ASP A 95 0.58 -7.26 -3.91
N ASP A 96 1.56 -7.74 -4.66
CA ASP A 96 2.32 -8.95 -4.39
C ASP A 96 3.81 -8.79 -4.76
N ALA A 97 4.57 -9.89 -4.64
CA ALA A 97 6.01 -9.88 -4.92
C ALA A 97 6.31 -9.60 -6.40
N ALA A 98 5.46 -10.04 -7.33
CA ALA A 98 5.66 -9.79 -8.75
C ALA A 98 5.46 -8.30 -9.08
N SER A 99 4.43 -7.67 -8.51
CA SER A 99 4.21 -6.22 -8.64
C SER A 99 5.37 -5.40 -8.06
N ARG A 100 5.98 -5.88 -6.96
CA ARG A 100 7.17 -5.24 -6.36
C ARG A 100 8.39 -5.37 -7.27
N ASP A 101 8.74 -6.60 -7.64
CA ASP A 101 10.03 -6.93 -8.24
C ASP A 101 10.07 -6.65 -9.74
N ASN A 102 8.96 -6.85 -10.45
CA ASN A 102 8.90 -6.73 -11.91
C ASN A 102 8.37 -5.37 -12.40
N VAL A 103 7.70 -4.61 -11.52
CA VAL A 103 7.05 -3.34 -11.91
C VAL A 103 7.55 -2.18 -11.07
N MET A 104 7.36 -2.23 -9.75
CA MET A 104 7.65 -1.11 -8.87
C MET A 104 9.15 -0.77 -8.84
N ILE A 105 10.01 -1.75 -8.56
CA ILE A 105 11.46 -1.54 -8.49
C ILE A 105 12.02 -1.04 -9.82
N PRO A 106 11.77 -1.71 -10.98
CA PRO A 106 12.23 -1.23 -12.27
C PRO A 106 11.72 0.18 -12.62
N PHE A 107 10.47 0.50 -12.25
CA PHE A 107 9.94 1.84 -12.43
C PHE A 107 10.72 2.88 -11.64
N LEU A 108 10.98 2.65 -10.36
CA LEU A 108 11.75 3.56 -9.51
C LEU A 108 13.22 3.67 -9.95
N GLU A 109 13.81 2.60 -10.46
CA GLU A 109 15.17 2.57 -11.04
C GLU A 109 15.27 3.29 -12.40
N SER A 110 14.13 3.48 -13.08
CA SER A 110 14.13 4.22 -14.35
C SER A 110 14.37 5.72 -14.19
N PHE A 111 14.39 6.25 -12.96
CA PHE A 111 14.71 7.66 -12.68
C PHE A 111 16.21 7.82 -12.43
N PRO A 112 16.82 8.97 -12.78
CA PRO A 112 18.26 9.17 -12.59
C PRO A 112 18.70 8.99 -11.14
N GLY A 113 19.75 8.19 -10.93
CA GLY A 113 20.30 7.91 -9.60
C GLY A 113 19.29 7.20 -8.68
N GLU A 114 19.21 7.64 -7.42
CA GLU A 114 18.25 7.12 -6.43
C GLU A 114 17.01 8.03 -6.29
N HIS A 115 16.79 8.96 -7.24
CA HIS A 115 15.70 9.93 -7.12
C HIS A 115 14.32 9.28 -7.06
N GLY A 116 14.09 8.17 -7.78
CA GLY A 116 12.83 7.44 -7.73
C GLY A 116 12.50 6.98 -6.30
N PHE A 117 13.42 6.23 -5.67
CA PHE A 117 13.27 5.74 -4.30
C PHE A 117 13.22 6.87 -3.26
N ALA A 118 14.12 7.86 -3.37
CA ALA A 118 14.16 8.99 -2.45
C ALA A 118 12.89 9.87 -2.50
N CYS A 119 12.15 9.83 -3.60
CA CYS A 119 10.92 10.61 -3.78
C CYS A 119 9.68 9.91 -3.20
N VAL A 120 9.72 8.60 -2.94
CA VAL A 120 8.60 7.85 -2.36
C VAL A 120 8.24 8.41 -0.99
N ARG A 121 6.96 8.77 -0.78
CA ARG A 121 6.46 9.28 0.52
C ARG A 121 5.54 8.30 1.22
N SER A 122 4.83 7.47 0.48
CA SER A 122 3.84 6.56 1.02
C SER A 122 3.84 5.24 0.25
N LEU A 123 3.97 4.13 0.97
CA LEU A 123 3.86 2.78 0.41
C LEU A 123 2.63 2.07 0.98
N TYR A 124 1.97 1.31 0.13
CA TYR A 124 0.77 0.56 0.49
C TYR A 124 0.90 -0.88 0.00
N PHE A 125 0.97 -1.83 0.93
CA PHE A 125 1.15 -3.25 0.64
C PHE A 125 -0.17 -3.98 0.86
N TRP A 126 -0.86 -4.38 -0.22
CA TRP A 126 -2.20 -4.98 -0.16
C TRP A 126 -2.24 -6.40 0.39
N ARG A 127 -1.22 -7.21 0.09
CA ARG A 127 -1.11 -8.59 0.61
C ARG A 127 0.15 -8.79 1.44
N PHE A 128 0.44 -7.85 2.34
CA PHE A 128 1.65 -7.93 3.15
C PHE A 128 1.74 -9.26 3.92
N SER A 129 0.63 -9.72 4.50
CA SER A 129 0.57 -11.01 5.22
C SER A 129 0.82 -12.25 4.34
N TYR A 130 0.70 -12.15 3.01
CA TYR A 130 1.04 -13.25 2.11
C TYR A 130 2.55 -13.34 1.83
N GLN A 131 3.27 -12.23 2.01
CA GLN A 131 4.66 -12.06 1.57
C GLN A 131 5.66 -12.37 2.67
N ILE A 132 5.71 -13.64 3.06
CA ILE A 132 6.65 -14.14 4.08
C ILE A 132 8.05 -14.24 3.46
N PRO A 133 9.11 -13.88 4.21
CA PRO A 133 10.49 -14.02 3.74
C PRO A 133 10.80 -15.47 3.36
N LYS A 134 11.61 -15.65 2.30
CA LYS A 134 12.07 -16.98 1.88
C LYS A 134 12.87 -17.63 3.02
N THR A 135 12.76 -18.95 3.16
CA THR A 135 13.54 -19.72 4.14
C THR A 135 15.03 -19.39 4.04
N GLY A 136 15.63 -19.01 5.16
CA GLY A 136 17.04 -18.61 5.23
C GLY A 136 17.31 -17.13 4.92
N SER A 137 16.30 -16.37 4.47
CA SER A 137 16.42 -14.92 4.40
C SER A 137 16.40 -14.33 5.81
N THR A 138 17.27 -13.35 6.05
CA THR A 138 17.29 -12.59 7.30
C THR A 138 16.41 -11.34 7.23
N VAL A 139 15.92 -10.98 6.04
CA VAL A 139 15.18 -9.73 5.80
C VAL A 139 13.95 -10.00 4.94
N ASN A 140 12.86 -9.29 5.24
CA ASN A 140 11.69 -9.23 4.38
C ASN A 140 11.93 -8.29 3.20
N GLU A 141 11.76 -8.77 1.98
CA GLU A 141 12.01 -7.99 0.76
C GLU A 141 11.14 -6.73 0.66
N ASN A 142 9.94 -6.72 1.24
CA ASN A 142 9.14 -5.50 1.35
C ASN A 142 9.79 -4.47 2.27
N ILE A 143 10.35 -4.91 3.39
CA ILE A 143 11.07 -4.04 4.33
C ILE A 143 12.37 -3.54 3.69
N ARG A 144 13.08 -4.39 2.92
CA ARG A 144 14.25 -3.97 2.14
C ARG A 144 13.91 -2.85 1.16
N LEU A 145 12.78 -2.97 0.45
CA LEU A 145 12.28 -1.89 -0.40
C LEU A 145 12.00 -0.61 0.42
N MET A 146 11.31 -0.73 1.56
CA MET A 146 11.03 0.42 2.43
C MET A 146 12.32 1.12 2.88
N GLN A 147 13.38 0.36 3.22
CA GLN A 147 14.67 0.89 3.63
C GLN A 147 15.39 1.66 2.51
N ARG A 148 15.20 1.25 1.24
CA ARG A 148 15.74 1.98 0.08
C ARG A 148 15.02 3.31 -0.16
N CYS A 149 13.75 3.42 0.25
CA CYS A 149 12.94 4.62 0.12
C CYS A 149 13.24 5.64 1.23
N THR A 150 14.36 6.37 1.11
CA THR A 150 14.87 7.27 2.17
C THR A 150 13.92 8.40 2.60
N GLY A 151 12.95 8.77 1.76
CA GLY A 151 11.94 9.78 2.10
C GLY A 151 10.58 9.24 2.51
N LEU A 152 10.46 7.93 2.78
CA LEU A 152 9.22 7.26 3.15
C LEU A 152 8.66 7.74 4.49
N ARG A 153 7.44 8.27 4.50
CA ARG A 153 6.77 8.80 5.71
C ARG A 153 5.64 7.92 6.20
N ASN A 154 4.88 7.32 5.28
CA ASN A 154 3.71 6.52 5.60
C ASN A 154 3.85 5.10 5.03
N VAL A 155 3.52 4.10 5.84
CA VAL A 155 3.47 2.71 5.41
C VAL A 155 2.15 2.09 5.82
N ASP A 156 1.44 1.53 4.85
CA ASP A 156 0.20 0.80 5.10
C ASP A 156 0.44 -0.69 4.81
N LEU A 157 0.28 -1.53 5.83
CA LEU A 157 0.48 -2.97 5.78
C LEU A 157 -0.87 -3.67 5.93
N ARG A 158 -1.31 -4.38 4.89
CA ARG A 158 -2.57 -5.11 4.91
C ARG A 158 -2.39 -6.56 5.32
N TRP A 159 -3.21 -6.98 6.28
CA TRP A 159 -3.18 -8.27 6.92
C TRP A 159 -4.49 -9.00 6.64
N GLU A 160 -4.42 -10.03 5.79
CA GLU A 160 -5.53 -10.92 5.56
C GLU A 160 -5.67 -11.91 6.71
N SER A 161 -6.88 -12.02 7.24
CA SER A 161 -7.14 -12.81 8.45
C SER A 161 -6.74 -14.29 8.33
N ILE A 162 -6.79 -14.86 7.13
CA ILE A 162 -6.45 -16.26 6.88
C ILE A 162 -4.95 -16.54 7.11
N HIS A 163 -4.08 -15.61 6.71
CA HIS A 163 -2.63 -15.79 6.80
C HIS A 163 -2.07 -15.62 8.21
N LEU A 164 -2.83 -14.98 9.10
CA LEU A 164 -2.51 -14.92 10.53
C LEU A 164 -2.96 -16.17 11.29
N GLN A 165 -3.91 -16.95 10.75
CA GLN A 165 -4.37 -18.21 11.34
C GLN A 165 -3.46 -19.39 10.99
N GLU A 166 -2.85 -19.39 9.81
CA GLU A 166 -1.96 -20.44 9.29
C GLU A 166 -0.53 -20.37 9.86
N LEU A 167 -0.37 -19.95 11.11
CA LEU A 167 0.90 -20.13 11.83
C LEU A 167 0.97 -21.59 12.27
N PRO A 168 1.84 -22.42 11.65
CA PRO A 168 1.89 -23.82 12.01
C PRO A 168 2.31 -23.89 13.48
N ALA A 169 1.50 -24.56 14.30
CA ALA A 169 1.99 -25.12 15.54
C ALA A 169 3.30 -25.87 15.24
N PRO A 170 4.29 -25.83 16.15
CA PRO A 170 5.65 -26.30 15.89
C PRO A 170 5.67 -27.69 15.24
N ARG A 171 6.56 -27.83 14.25
CA ARG A 171 6.72 -28.99 13.35
C ARG A 171 6.95 -30.29 14.12
N PHE A 172 5.87 -30.97 14.52
CA PHE A 172 5.89 -32.36 14.97
C PHE A 172 4.88 -33.17 14.15
N PRO A 173 5.31 -33.85 13.06
CA PRO A 173 4.44 -34.59 12.16
C PRO A 173 3.61 -35.69 12.86
N GLU A 174 4.15 -36.26 13.93
CA GLU A 174 3.49 -37.30 14.73
C GLU A 174 2.36 -36.76 15.62
N LEU A 175 2.38 -35.45 15.90
CA LEU A 175 1.31 -34.77 16.61
C LEU A 175 0.20 -34.29 15.67
N GLU A 176 0.45 -34.11 14.38
CA GLU A 176 -0.53 -33.52 13.45
C GLU A 176 -1.78 -34.40 13.28
N VAL A 177 -1.62 -35.73 13.32
CA VAL A 177 -2.75 -36.68 13.29
C VAL A 177 -3.51 -36.71 14.63
N LYS A 178 -2.83 -36.44 15.75
CA LYS A 178 -3.44 -36.32 17.09
C LYS A 178 -4.12 -34.95 17.30
N VAL A 179 -3.57 -33.88 16.71
CA VAL A 179 -4.06 -32.50 16.76
C VAL A 179 -5.27 -32.31 15.85
N ARG A 180 -5.30 -32.94 14.66
CA ARG A 180 -6.50 -32.97 13.81
C ARG A 180 -7.68 -33.70 14.46
N ARG A 181 -7.43 -34.70 15.31
CA ARG A 181 -8.46 -35.34 16.15
C ARG A 181 -8.83 -34.53 17.41
N MET A 182 -8.04 -33.52 17.77
CA MET A 182 -8.29 -32.59 18.89
C MET A 182 -8.84 -31.22 18.41
N MET A 183 -9.43 -31.12 17.21
CA MET A 183 -10.17 -29.94 16.74
C MET A 183 -11.47 -29.66 17.52
N HIS A 184 -11.46 -29.91 18.82
CA HIS A 184 -12.30 -29.24 19.84
C HIS A 184 -11.52 -28.17 20.62
N ARG A 185 -10.27 -27.86 20.22
CA ARG A 185 -9.48 -26.78 20.81
C ARG A 185 -9.36 -25.63 19.84
N SER A 186 -9.74 -24.44 20.31
CA SER A 186 -9.65 -23.15 19.64
C SER A 186 -8.38 -23.03 18.78
N PRO A 187 -8.45 -22.45 17.57
CA PRO A 187 -7.25 -22.17 16.78
C PRO A 187 -6.26 -21.41 17.65
N ALA A 188 -5.05 -21.95 17.80
CA ALA A 188 -3.97 -21.29 18.51
C ALA A 188 -3.51 -20.12 17.64
N PHE A 189 -3.96 -18.92 18.00
CA PHE A 189 -3.47 -17.70 17.35
C PHE A 189 -2.01 -17.48 17.75
N PRO A 190 -1.19 -16.92 16.85
CA PRO A 190 0.20 -16.63 17.15
C PRO A 190 0.34 -15.56 18.23
N SER A 191 1.47 -15.56 18.92
CA SER A 191 1.89 -14.40 19.71
C SER A 191 2.40 -13.28 18.82
N VAL A 192 2.48 -12.05 19.36
CA VAL A 192 3.15 -10.93 18.69
C VAL A 192 4.56 -11.30 18.25
N GLN A 193 5.31 -12.03 19.08
CA GLN A 193 6.69 -12.42 18.75
C GLN A 193 6.76 -13.40 17.58
N ASP A 194 5.80 -14.31 17.46
CA ASP A 194 5.73 -15.22 16.30
C ASP A 194 5.50 -14.43 15.01
N VAL A 195 4.66 -13.37 15.05
CA VAL A 195 4.44 -12.48 13.90
C VAL A 195 5.70 -11.67 13.59
N VAL A 196 6.34 -11.08 14.60
CA VAL A 196 7.58 -10.31 14.43
C VAL A 196 8.67 -11.16 13.78
N GLN A 197 8.87 -12.38 14.27
CA GLN A 197 9.86 -13.32 13.73
C GLN A 197 9.48 -13.77 12.32
N ARG A 198 8.24 -14.21 12.08
CA ARG A 198 7.79 -14.71 10.77
C ARG A 198 7.95 -13.66 9.67
N TYR A 199 7.65 -12.40 9.95
CA TYR A 199 7.70 -11.33 8.95
C TYR A 199 8.97 -10.48 9.02
N HIS A 200 9.90 -10.79 9.93
CA HIS A 200 11.12 -10.05 10.17
C HIS A 200 10.87 -8.55 10.41
N LEU A 201 9.86 -8.24 11.23
CA LEU A 201 9.36 -6.87 11.42
C LEU A 201 10.36 -5.94 12.10
N GLU A 202 11.41 -6.47 12.74
CA GLU A 202 12.47 -5.65 13.35
C GLU A 202 13.15 -4.71 12.35
N GLY A 203 13.21 -5.08 11.07
CA GLY A 203 13.78 -4.22 10.04
C GLY A 203 13.00 -2.91 9.82
N LEU A 204 11.73 -2.82 10.27
CA LEU A 204 10.95 -1.58 10.22
C LEU A 204 11.53 -0.47 11.11
N PHE A 205 12.28 -0.83 12.15
CA PHE A 205 12.87 0.16 13.05
C PHE A 205 14.06 0.90 12.45
N ALA A 206 14.63 0.37 11.36
CA ALA A 206 15.68 1.01 10.57
C ALA A 206 15.13 2.05 9.56
N LEU A 207 13.81 2.29 9.52
CA LEU A 207 13.20 3.25 8.59
C LEU A 207 13.27 4.66 9.16
N ASP A 208 14.35 5.41 8.94
CA ASP A 208 14.63 6.69 9.63
C ASP A 208 13.57 7.78 9.43
N SER A 209 12.95 7.84 8.26
CA SER A 209 12.00 8.91 7.90
C SER A 209 10.53 8.55 8.16
N VAL A 210 10.22 7.32 8.57
CA VAL A 210 8.84 6.89 8.80
C VAL A 210 8.22 7.65 9.97
N GLN A 211 7.01 8.14 9.76
CA GLN A 211 6.22 8.89 10.73
C GLN A 211 4.96 8.14 11.14
N LYS A 212 4.46 7.28 10.25
CA LYS A 212 3.21 6.55 10.45
C LYS A 212 3.24 5.17 9.81
N ILE A 213 2.75 4.19 10.56
CA ILE A 213 2.51 2.81 10.09
C ILE A 213 1.05 2.44 10.39
N THR A 214 0.30 2.02 9.38
CA THR A 214 -1.07 1.54 9.52
C THR A 214 -1.12 0.03 9.29
N LEU A 215 -1.62 -0.72 10.26
CA LEU A 215 -1.92 -2.15 10.12
C LEU A 215 -3.40 -2.30 9.76
N TRP A 216 -3.68 -2.61 8.50
CA TRP A 216 -5.04 -2.80 8.00
C TRP A 216 -5.47 -4.25 8.13
N ILE A 217 -6.60 -4.49 8.79
CA ILE A 217 -7.23 -5.81 8.85
C ILE A 217 -8.14 -5.97 7.64
N VAL A 218 -7.80 -6.94 6.79
CA VAL A 218 -8.61 -7.36 5.65
C VAL A 218 -9.23 -8.69 5.96
N ASN A 219 -10.54 -8.76 5.85
CA ASN A 219 -11.23 -10.02 5.96
C ASN A 219 -11.43 -10.57 4.55
N THR A 220 -10.64 -11.56 4.19
CA THR A 220 -10.95 -12.39 3.03
C THR A 220 -12.10 -13.31 3.41
N ASP A 221 -13.26 -13.05 2.79
CA ASP A 221 -14.44 -13.89 2.90
C ASP A 221 -14.05 -15.36 2.64
N ILE A 222 -14.65 -16.27 3.43
CA ILE A 222 -14.66 -17.74 3.27
C ILE A 222 -13.59 -18.48 4.09
N VAL A 223 -13.91 -18.76 5.35
CA VAL A 223 -13.90 -20.14 5.83
C VAL A 223 -15.14 -20.34 6.70
N TYR A 224 -16.13 -21.07 6.19
CA TYR A 224 -17.14 -21.70 7.03
C TYR A 224 -16.43 -22.76 7.87
N ILE A 225 -15.87 -22.37 9.01
CA ILE A 225 -15.43 -23.35 9.99
C ILE A 225 -16.73 -23.93 10.55
N GLY A 226 -17.03 -25.18 10.19
CA GLY A 226 -18.21 -25.95 10.64
C GLY A 226 -18.23 -26.25 12.14
N GLY A 227 -17.72 -25.35 12.97
CA GLY A 227 -17.50 -25.49 14.40
C GLY A 227 -17.49 -24.14 15.11
N GLY A 228 -18.65 -23.48 15.17
CA GLY A 228 -19.05 -22.62 16.29
C GLY A 228 -18.40 -21.24 16.50
N LEU A 229 -17.15 -21.00 16.08
CA LEU A 229 -16.56 -19.66 16.16
C LEU A 229 -17.05 -18.82 14.98
N GLY A 230 -18.04 -17.96 15.25
CA GLY A 230 -18.53 -17.01 14.27
C GLY A 230 -17.39 -16.13 13.74
N ARG A 231 -17.47 -15.75 12.46
CA ARG A 231 -16.55 -14.84 11.75
C ARG A 231 -16.06 -13.66 12.60
N ASP A 232 -16.96 -13.09 13.41
CA ASP A 232 -16.68 -11.94 14.26
C ASP A 232 -15.70 -12.25 15.40
N ALA A 233 -15.72 -13.47 15.93
CA ALA A 233 -14.80 -13.89 17.00
C ALA A 233 -13.37 -13.97 16.48
N ILE A 234 -13.16 -14.52 15.28
CA ILE A 234 -11.85 -14.58 14.63
C ILE A 234 -11.32 -13.17 14.36
N LEU A 235 -12.16 -12.28 13.84
CA LEU A 235 -11.79 -10.89 13.63
C LEU A 235 -11.41 -10.18 14.93
N PHE A 236 -12.16 -10.42 16.00
CA PHE A 236 -11.87 -9.82 17.31
C PHE A 236 -10.51 -10.28 17.83
N VAL A 237 -10.19 -11.57 17.71
CA VAL A 237 -8.88 -12.09 18.14
C VAL A 237 -7.73 -11.51 17.29
N ILE A 238 -7.91 -11.45 15.97
CA ILE A 238 -6.91 -10.87 15.07
C ILE A 238 -6.71 -9.38 15.34
N ALA A 239 -7.79 -8.66 15.65
CA ALA A 239 -7.73 -7.26 16.04
C ALA A 239 -6.99 -7.08 17.36
N GLY A 240 -7.21 -7.97 18.34
CA GLY A 240 -6.44 -8.01 19.58
C GLY A 240 -4.95 -8.19 19.31
N LEU A 241 -4.59 -9.22 18.53
CA LEU A 241 -3.20 -9.50 18.13
C LEU A 241 -2.53 -8.31 17.43
N LEU A 242 -3.19 -7.71 16.45
CA LEU A 242 -2.63 -6.56 15.73
C LEU A 242 -2.61 -5.28 16.57
N GLY A 243 -3.54 -5.13 17.52
CA GLY A 243 -3.49 -4.09 18.54
C GLY A 243 -2.27 -4.23 19.45
N GLU A 244 -2.01 -5.43 19.95
CA GLU A 244 -0.80 -5.73 20.73
C GLU A 244 0.48 -5.51 19.91
N LEU A 245 0.48 -5.89 18.63
CA LEU A 245 1.58 -5.63 17.71
C LEU A 245 1.81 -4.11 17.52
N CYS A 246 0.76 -3.30 17.37
CA CYS A 246 0.88 -1.85 17.33
C CYS A 246 1.57 -1.32 18.60
N THR A 247 1.10 -1.70 19.78
CA THR A 247 1.70 -1.27 21.06
C THR A 247 3.16 -1.70 21.18
N TRP A 248 3.49 -2.92 20.76
CA TRP A 248 4.88 -3.39 20.70
C TRP A 248 5.73 -2.51 19.78
N MET A 249 5.26 -2.20 18.58
CA MET A 249 5.98 -1.34 17.62
C MET A 249 6.19 0.08 18.17
N GLU A 250 5.16 0.70 18.74
CA GLU A 250 5.24 2.05 19.33
C GLU A 250 6.28 2.11 20.44
N LYS A 251 6.25 1.12 21.35
CA LYS A 251 7.23 1.02 22.44
C LYS A 251 8.65 0.89 21.90
N ARG A 252 8.87 0.05 20.88
CA ARG A 252 10.20 -0.15 20.28
C ARG A 252 10.70 1.10 19.55
N PHE A 253 9.84 1.84 18.84
CA PHE A 253 10.23 3.13 18.28
C PHE A 253 10.59 4.15 19.37
N LEU A 254 9.81 4.19 20.46
CA LEU A 254 10.06 5.09 21.58
C LEU A 254 11.38 4.78 22.29
N GLU A 255 11.71 3.50 22.48
CA GLU A 255 13.00 3.04 23.02
C GLU A 255 14.19 3.48 22.16
N LEU A 256 13.98 3.65 20.85
CA LEU A 256 14.96 4.19 19.91
C LEU A 256 14.93 5.73 19.82
N GLY A 257 14.17 6.40 20.70
CA GLY A 257 14.05 7.87 20.74
C GLY A 257 13.18 8.45 19.62
N ARG A 258 12.32 7.65 18.99
CA ARG A 258 11.48 8.06 17.85
C ARG A 258 10.00 7.96 18.19
N THR A 259 9.23 8.98 17.80
CA THR A 259 7.77 8.96 17.90
C THR A 259 7.18 8.65 16.54
N VAL A 260 6.65 7.43 16.37
CA VAL A 260 5.99 6.97 15.14
C VAL A 260 4.57 6.59 15.48
N VAL A 261 3.59 7.10 14.73
CA VAL A 261 2.18 6.75 14.91
C VAL A 261 1.94 5.35 14.35
N VAL A 262 1.60 4.38 15.21
CA VAL A 262 1.24 3.03 14.75
C VAL A 262 -0.21 2.77 15.09
N LYS A 263 -1.03 2.49 14.07
CA LYS A 263 -2.47 2.30 14.26
C LYS A 263 -2.96 1.02 13.60
N CYS A 264 -3.99 0.44 14.17
CA CYS A 264 -4.72 -0.66 13.58
C CYS A 264 -6.06 -0.15 13.02
N GLU A 265 -6.39 -0.47 11.78
CA GLU A 265 -7.64 -0.07 11.12
C GLU A 265 -8.33 -1.25 10.45
N PHE A 266 -9.65 -1.17 10.35
CA PHE A 266 -10.46 -2.14 9.60
C PHE A 266 -10.87 -1.55 8.27
N GLU A 267 -10.89 -2.37 7.22
CA GLU A 267 -11.46 -1.94 5.96
C GLU A 267 -12.97 -1.63 6.10
N ARG A 268 -13.37 -0.42 5.70
CA ARG A 268 -14.68 0.22 6.02
C ARG A 268 -15.93 -0.62 5.76
N ARG A 269 -15.90 -1.61 4.86
CA ARG A 269 -17.03 -2.52 4.64
C ARG A 269 -17.43 -3.29 5.92
N PHE A 270 -16.50 -3.45 6.86
CA PHE A 270 -16.71 -4.15 8.14
C PHE A 270 -17.16 -3.25 9.30
N HIS A 271 -16.78 -1.98 9.30
CA HIS A 271 -17.01 -1.10 10.45
C HIS A 271 -18.52 -0.91 10.73
N LEU A 272 -19.33 -0.80 9.67
CA LEU A 272 -20.78 -0.72 9.80
C LEU A 272 -21.39 -2.01 10.37
N ALA A 273 -20.99 -3.18 9.86
CA ALA A 273 -21.52 -4.46 10.32
C ALA A 273 -21.21 -4.75 11.80
N LEU A 274 -19.98 -4.44 12.25
CA LEU A 274 -19.57 -4.62 13.64
C LEU A 274 -20.32 -3.64 14.58
N LEU A 275 -20.43 -2.36 14.19
CA LEU A 275 -21.17 -1.35 14.97
C LEU A 275 -22.67 -1.66 15.06
N PHE A 276 -23.29 -2.14 13.97
CA PHE A 276 -24.70 -2.57 13.96
C PHE A 276 -24.95 -3.78 14.88
N ARG A 277 -23.95 -4.65 15.09
CA ARG A 277 -24.09 -5.84 15.93
C ARG A 277 -23.83 -5.53 17.41
N LEU A 278 -22.79 -4.75 17.72
CA LEU A 278 -22.53 -4.29 19.09
C LEU A 278 -23.67 -3.44 19.64
N SER A 279 -24.33 -2.64 18.80
CA SER A 279 -25.52 -1.87 19.17
C SER A 279 -26.79 -2.73 19.34
N ARG A 280 -26.83 -3.96 18.80
CA ARG A 280 -27.91 -4.93 19.05
C ARG A 280 -27.71 -5.69 20.37
N ILE A 281 -26.48 -6.09 20.70
CA ILE A 281 -26.16 -6.79 21.94
C ILE A 281 -26.49 -5.90 23.15
N ARG A 282 -26.11 -4.61 23.11
CA ARG A 282 -26.46 -3.62 24.15
C ARG A 282 -27.95 -3.30 24.31
N ARG A 283 -28.83 -3.79 23.42
CA ARG A 283 -30.29 -3.62 23.54
C ARG A 283 -30.98 -4.87 24.09
N GLN A 284 -30.25 -5.97 24.26
CA GLN A 284 -30.77 -7.23 24.79
C GLN A 284 -30.31 -7.50 26.23
N GLU A 285 -29.42 -6.65 26.76
CA GLU A 285 -29.09 -6.51 28.18
C GLU A 285 -29.86 -5.33 28.77
#